data_AF-A0A7V8SX76-F1
#
_entry.id   AF-A0A7V8SX76-F1
#
_cell.length_a   1.000
_cell.length_b   1.000
_cell.length_c   1.000
_cell.angle_alpha   90.00
_cell.angle_beta   90.00
_cell.angle_gamma   90.00
#
_symmetry.space_group_name_H-M   'P 1'
#
loop_
_entity.id
_entity.type
_entity.pdbx_description
1 polymer ?
#
loop_
_entity_poly.entity_id
_entity_poly.type
_entity_poly.pdbx_seq_one_letter_code
_entity_poly.pdbx_strand_id
1 'polypeptide(L)'
;MSTQFFGEPWPSGICDEGTQVDTPVGEHCELCGEPVQAFEQGTFLTVMEGDSGTLTARLAPVHRECSLRNVLGGIGHLQNHAVWCGLKHDPDAGYSYRESALK
;
A
#
# COMPACT_ATOMS: atom_id res chain seq x y z
N MET A 1 -0.59 5.75 -19.48
CA MET A 1 0.08 4.56 -18.92
C MET A 1 -0.98 3.75 -18.22
N SER A 2 -1.13 2.46 -18.54
CA SER A 2 -2.06 1.56 -17.85
C SER A 2 -1.46 1.19 -16.49
N THR A 3 -2.30 1.11 -15.45
CA THR A 3 -1.94 0.71 -14.10
C THR A 3 -1.49 -0.76 -14.09
N GLN A 4 -0.36 -1.07 -13.44
CA GLN A 4 0.08 -2.45 -13.24
C GLN A 4 -0.44 -2.99 -11.90
N PHE A 5 -0.91 -4.23 -11.89
CA PHE A 5 -1.34 -4.94 -10.68
C PHE A 5 -0.81 -6.38 -10.66
N PHE A 6 -0.72 -6.96 -9.47
CA PHE A 6 -0.25 -8.32 -9.25
C PHE A 6 -1.19 -9.12 -8.33
N GLY A 7 -1.07 -10.43 -8.37
CA GLY A 7 -1.99 -11.37 -7.70
C GLY A 7 -3.35 -11.44 -8.39
N GLU A 8 -4.33 -12.07 -7.75
CA GLU A 8 -5.69 -12.16 -8.30
C GLU A 8 -6.33 -10.76 -8.44
N PRO A 9 -7.07 -10.49 -9.53
CA PRO A 9 -7.83 -9.27 -9.70
C PRO A 9 -8.78 -9.03 -8.54
N TRP A 10 -8.90 -7.76 -8.13
CA TRP A 10 -9.77 -7.40 -7.02
C TRP A 10 -11.23 -7.36 -7.49
N PRO A 11 -12.21 -7.60 -6.61
CA PRO A 11 -13.62 -7.39 -6.94
C PRO A 11 -13.97 -5.89 -6.96
N SER A 12 -13.17 -5.08 -7.65
CA SER A 12 -13.36 -3.64 -7.87
C SER A 12 -12.89 -3.26 -9.27
N GLY A 13 -13.41 -2.16 -9.82
CA GLY A 13 -13.06 -1.73 -11.19
C GLY A 13 -11.64 -1.19 -11.37
N ILE A 14 -10.80 -1.23 -10.33
CA ILE A 14 -9.40 -0.75 -10.39
C ILE A 14 -8.57 -1.60 -11.36
N CYS A 15 -8.85 -2.90 -11.44
CA CYS A 15 -8.10 -3.84 -12.27
C CYS A 15 -8.63 -3.93 -13.72
N ASP A 16 -9.81 -3.38 -14.02
CA ASP A 16 -10.51 -3.60 -15.30
C ASP A 16 -9.73 -3.06 -16.51
N GLU A 17 -9.01 -1.95 -16.34
CA GLU A 17 -8.16 -1.34 -17.37
C GLU A 17 -6.65 -1.55 -17.10
N GLY A 18 -6.33 -2.35 -16.08
CA GLY A 18 -4.98 -2.61 -15.62
C GLY A 18 -4.28 -3.74 -16.38
N THR A 19 -2.96 -3.76 -16.35
CA THR A 19 -2.15 -4.88 -16.83
C THR A 19 -1.75 -5.75 -15.63
N GLN A 20 -2.18 -7.01 -15.62
CA GLN A 20 -1.72 -7.99 -14.64
C GLN A 20 -0.27 -8.36 -14.95
N VAL A 21 0.59 -8.34 -13.93
CA VAL A 21 2.00 -8.76 -14.01
C VAL A 21 2.28 -9.82 -12.94
N ASP A 22 3.46 -10.43 -13.02
CA ASP A 22 3.90 -11.42 -12.02
C ASP A 22 3.97 -10.79 -10.62
N THR A 23 3.66 -11.59 -9.60
CA THR A 23 3.81 -11.17 -8.20
C THR A 23 5.29 -10.91 -7.90
N PRO A 24 5.67 -9.70 -7.44
CA PRO A 24 7.06 -9.31 -7.21
C PRO A 24 7.57 -9.87 -5.87
N VAL A 25 7.65 -11.20 -5.76
CA VAL A 25 7.99 -11.90 -4.52
C VAL A 25 9.37 -11.49 -4.02
N GLY A 26 9.44 -11.08 -2.75
CA GLY A 26 10.67 -10.62 -2.10
C GLY A 26 10.97 -9.13 -2.27
N GLU A 27 10.33 -8.43 -3.22
CA GLU A 27 10.38 -6.98 -3.27
C GLU A 27 9.61 -6.38 -2.08
N HIS A 28 10.06 -5.23 -1.58
CA HIS A 28 9.46 -4.63 -0.38
C HIS A 28 8.31 -3.71 -0.78
N CYS A 29 7.17 -3.86 -0.09
CA CYS A 29 6.03 -2.96 -0.24
C CYS A 29 6.45 -1.53 0.15
N GLU A 30 6.20 -0.56 -0.74
CA GLU A 30 6.60 0.85 -0.54
C GLU A 30 5.96 1.48 0.72
N LEU A 31 4.82 0.95 1.16
CA LEU A 31 4.07 1.52 2.29
C LEU A 31 4.41 0.88 3.65
N CYS A 32 4.49 -0.45 3.72
CA CYS A 32 4.73 -1.14 4.99
C CYS A 32 6.18 -1.63 5.16
N GLY A 33 6.99 -1.61 4.09
CA GLY A 33 8.38 -2.08 4.10
C GLY A 33 8.54 -3.59 4.25
N GLU A 34 7.46 -4.37 4.27
CA GLU A 34 7.53 -5.83 4.35
C GLU A 34 7.64 -6.46 2.95
N PRO A 35 8.35 -7.60 2.80
CA PRO A 35 8.49 -8.28 1.52
C PRO A 35 7.18 -8.89 1.04
N VAL A 36 6.85 -8.69 -0.22
CA VAL A 36 5.69 -9.28 -0.90
C VAL A 36 5.85 -10.80 -1.00
N GLN A 37 4.79 -11.53 -0.67
CA GLN A 37 4.70 -12.99 -0.71
C GLN A 37 3.93 -13.48 -1.95
N ALA A 38 4.13 -14.75 -2.32
CA ALA A 38 3.63 -15.33 -3.58
C ALA A 38 2.11 -15.22 -3.79
N PHE A 39 1.32 -15.20 -2.72
CA PHE A 39 -0.14 -15.20 -2.78
C PHE A 39 -0.76 -13.83 -2.53
N GLU A 40 0.07 -12.80 -2.38
CA GLU A 40 -0.40 -11.45 -2.09
C GLU A 40 -0.80 -10.70 -3.37
N GLN A 41 -1.61 -9.68 -3.18
CA GLN A 41 -2.21 -8.89 -4.24
C GLN A 41 -1.84 -7.42 -4.03
N GLY A 42 -1.74 -6.66 -5.13
CA GLY A 42 -1.31 -5.28 -5.02
C GLY A 42 -1.22 -4.56 -6.36
N THR A 43 -0.79 -3.30 -6.27
CA THR A 43 -0.53 -2.43 -7.42
C THR A 43 0.89 -1.88 -7.33
N PHE A 44 1.33 -1.19 -8.39
CA PHE A 44 2.57 -0.44 -8.38
C PHE A 44 2.29 1.05 -8.27
N LEU A 45 3.05 1.74 -7.42
CA LEU A 45 3.10 3.21 -7.37
C LEU A 45 4.33 3.71 -8.10
N THR A 46 4.21 4.85 -8.78
CA THR A 46 5.37 5.59 -9.27
C THR A 46 6.00 6.36 -8.11
N VAL A 47 7.23 6.02 -7.76
CA VAL A 47 8.02 6.68 -6.73
C VAL A 47 9.14 7.47 -7.40
N MET A 48 9.37 8.70 -6.93
CA MET A 48 10.47 9.54 -7.38
C MET A 48 11.65 9.39 -6.40
N GLU A 49 12.82 9.06 -6.92
CA GLU A 49 14.01 8.79 -6.11
C GLU A 49 15.22 9.59 -6.61
N GLY A 50 16.07 10.00 -5.68
CA GLY A 50 17.30 10.75 -5.96
C GLY A 50 17.33 12.13 -5.30
N ASP A 51 18.41 12.86 -5.54
CA ASP A 51 18.62 14.20 -5.00
C ASP A 51 18.01 15.28 -5.90
N SER A 52 17.83 16.48 -5.34
CA SER A 52 17.35 17.67 -6.07
C SER A 52 18.15 17.88 -7.37
N GLY A 53 17.51 17.65 -8.51
CA GLY A 53 18.10 17.75 -9.86
C GLY A 53 18.40 16.41 -10.56
N THR A 54 18.24 15.28 -9.88
CA THR A 54 18.51 13.92 -10.41
C THR A 54 17.39 12.92 -10.08
N LEU A 55 16.15 13.39 -10.02
CA LEU A 55 15.00 12.54 -9.72
C LEU A 55 14.76 11.54 -10.85
N THR A 56 14.68 10.26 -10.49
CA THR A 56 14.29 9.16 -11.38
C THR A 56 12.98 8.56 -10.89
N ALA A 57 12.13 8.18 -11.83
CA ALA A 57 10.87 7.50 -11.51
C ALA A 57 11.09 5.98 -11.55
N ARG A 58 10.67 5.27 -10.51
CA ARG A 58 10.55 3.80 -10.51
C ARG A 58 9.15 3.36 -10.12
N LEU A 59 8.79 2.15 -10.52
CA LEU A 59 7.60 1.47 -10.02
C LEU A 59 7.95 0.73 -8.73
N ALA A 60 7.15 0.91 -7.69
CA ALA A 60 7.31 0.29 -6.39
C ALA A 60 6.06 -0.53 -6.05
N PRO A 61 6.19 -1.80 -5.65
CA PRO A 61 5.03 -2.61 -5.32
C PRO A 61 4.38 -2.14 -4.03
N VAL A 62 3.05 -2.28 -3.95
CA VAL A 62 2.26 -1.96 -2.77
C VAL A 62 1.18 -3.01 -2.59
N HIS A 63 1.11 -3.61 -1.40
CA HIS A 63 0.01 -4.52 -1.05
C HIS A 63 -1.35 -3.82 -1.18
N ARG A 64 -2.35 -4.54 -1.67
CA ARG A 64 -3.74 -4.07 -1.81
C ARG A 64 -4.26 -3.45 -0.52
N GLU A 65 -4.09 -4.15 0.60
CA GLU A 65 -4.59 -3.68 1.89
C GLU A 65 -3.83 -2.45 2.38
N CYS A 66 -2.52 -2.40 2.14
CA CYS A 66 -1.71 -1.24 2.49
C CYS A 66 -2.11 -0.01 1.68
N SER A 67 -2.42 -0.17 0.38
CA SER A 67 -2.97 0.90 -0.46
C SER A 67 -4.29 1.42 0.09
N LEU A 68 -5.20 0.53 0.50
CA LEU A 68 -6.48 0.91 1.09
C LEU A 68 -6.30 1.66 2.43
N ARG A 69 -5.42 1.17 3.32
CA ARG A 69 -5.09 1.83 4.59
C ARG A 69 -4.43 3.20 4.39
N ASN A 70 -3.69 3.41 3.30
CA ASN A 70 -3.15 4.72 2.96
C ASN A 70 -4.25 5.75 2.68
N VAL A 71 -5.34 5.32 2.04
CA VAL A 71 -6.47 6.18 1.68
C VAL A 71 -7.43 6.39 2.84
N LEU A 72 -7.78 5.31 3.56
CA LEU A 72 -8.78 5.35 4.64
C LEU A 72 -8.21 5.78 6.00
N GLY A 73 -6.89 5.73 6.18
CA GLY A 73 -6.24 5.86 7.48
C GLY A 73 -6.12 4.50 8.21
N GLY A 74 -5.33 4.50 9.28
CA GLY A 74 -5.11 3.31 10.11
C GLY A 74 -6.36 2.86 10.88
N ILE A 75 -6.31 1.67 11.46
CA ILE A 75 -7.47 1.07 12.14
C ILE A 75 -7.93 1.89 13.35
N GLY A 76 -7.02 2.53 14.07
CA GLY A 76 -7.34 3.45 15.16
C GLY A 76 -8.15 4.64 14.68
N HIS A 77 -7.79 5.21 13.52
CA HIS A 77 -8.57 6.28 12.89
C HIS A 77 -10.03 5.86 12.67
N LEU A 78 -10.24 4.64 12.17
CA LEU A 78 -11.59 4.11 11.86
C LEU A 78 -12.38 3.71 13.11
N GLN A 79 -11.71 3.23 14.16
CA GLN A 79 -12.35 2.79 15.40
C GLN A 79 -12.77 3.95 16.30
N ASN A 80 -11.88 4.92 16.51
CA ASN A 80 -12.14 6.07 17.36
C ASN A 80 -11.20 7.24 17.02
N HIS A 81 -11.58 8.00 16.00
CA HIS A 81 -10.83 9.14 15.51
C HIS A 81 -10.41 10.12 16.62
N ALA A 82 -11.32 10.48 17.54
CA ALA A 82 -11.06 11.47 18.58
C ALA A 82 -9.92 11.02 19.52
N VAL A 83 -9.88 9.74 19.87
CA VAL A 83 -8.83 9.18 20.74
C VAL A 83 -7.54 8.99 19.96
N TRP A 84 -7.59 8.29 18.83
CA TRP A 84 -6.39 7.83 18.13
C TRP A 84 -5.68 8.94 17.36
N CYS A 85 -6.42 9.81 16.68
CA CYS A 85 -5.82 10.96 15.98
C CYS A 85 -5.63 12.17 16.91
N GLY A 86 -6.59 12.42 17.80
CA GLY A 86 -6.62 13.64 18.62
C GLY A 86 -5.78 13.57 19.90
N LEU A 87 -5.78 12.44 20.61
CA LEU A 87 -5.11 12.30 21.91
C LEU A 87 -3.82 11.49 21.84
N LYS A 88 -3.81 10.40 21.05
CA LYS A 88 -2.68 9.48 20.94
C LYS A 88 -1.73 9.79 19.80
N HIS A 89 -2.20 10.49 18.77
CA HIS A 89 -1.47 10.77 17.54
C HIS A 89 -0.93 9.50 16.87
N ASP A 90 -1.71 8.44 16.94
CA ASP A 90 -1.39 7.11 16.42
C ASP A 90 -2.62 6.57 15.70
N PRO A 91 -2.70 6.76 14.37
CA PRO A 91 -3.84 6.29 13.60
C PRO A 91 -3.90 4.76 13.50
N ASP A 92 -2.82 4.04 13.85
CA ASP A 92 -2.70 2.59 13.73
C ASP A 92 -2.97 1.86 15.05
N ALA A 93 -3.32 2.58 16.13
CA ALA A 93 -3.68 1.98 17.41
C ALA A 93 -2.62 1.04 18.03
N GLY A 94 -1.34 1.35 17.81
CA GLY A 94 -0.20 0.58 18.28
C GLY A 94 0.19 -0.61 17.40
N TYR A 95 -0.52 -0.85 16.30
CA TYR A 95 -0.18 -1.87 15.31
C TYR A 95 0.89 -1.37 14.34
N SER A 96 1.64 -2.30 13.72
CA SER A 96 2.44 -1.99 12.55
C SER A 96 1.55 -1.51 11.38
N TYR A 97 2.15 -0.88 10.37
CA TYR A 97 1.40 -0.46 9.18
C TYR A 97 0.71 -1.66 8.51
N ARG A 98 1.41 -2.81 8.40
CA ARG A 98 0.85 -4.02 7.80
C ARG A 98 -0.24 -4.63 8.67
N GLU A 99 -0.01 -4.72 9.97
CA GLU A 99 -1.00 -5.24 10.92
C GLU A 99 -2.28 -4.40 10.91
N SER A 100 -2.15 -3.07 10.89
CA SER A 100 -3.30 -2.17 10.77
C SER A 100 -4.03 -2.31 9.44
N ALA A 101 -3.32 -2.56 8.34
CA ALA A 101 -3.93 -2.74 7.02
C ALA A 101 -4.76 -4.04 6.92
N LEU A 102 -4.45 -5.04 7.74
CA LEU A 102 -5.12 -6.35 7.74
C LEU A 102 -6.33 -6.43 8.70
N LYS A 103 -6.75 -5.32 9.32
CA LYS A 103 -7.92 -5.25 10.22
C LYS A 103 -9.16 -4.75 9.51
#